data_AF-A0A089IQK7-F1
#
_entry.id   AF-A0A089IQK7-F1
#
_cell.length_a   1.000
_cell.length_b   1.000
_cell.length_c   1.000
_cell.angle_alpha   90.00
_cell.angle_beta   90.00
_cell.angle_gamma   90.00
#
_symmetry.space_group_name_H-M   'P 1'
#
loop_
_entity.id
_entity.type
_entity.pdbx_description
1 polymer ?
#
loop_
_entity_poly.entity_id
_entity_poly.type
_entity_poly.pdbx_seq_one_letter_code
_entity_poly.pdbx_strand_id
1 'polypeptide(L)'
;MAIYTGMRRGEILGLRWGDIDFAKKELKVIQTANWTRDGLVIQRPKTNDSIRRVKLFQNIIDDLKSATNKSRIIKKEYGDSYEDNDLVCC
;
A
#
# COMPACT_ATOMS: atom_id res chain seq x y z
N MET A 1 2.60 -10.84 1.72
CA MET A 1 3.43 -9.79 1.07
C MET A 1 4.84 -9.66 1.64
N ALA A 2 5.04 -9.36 2.94
CA ALA A 2 6.37 -9.04 3.50
C ALA A 2 7.48 -10.06 3.17
N ILE A 3 7.18 -11.36 3.26
CA ILE A 3 8.12 -12.46 2.97
C ILE A 3 8.56 -12.45 1.49
N TYR A 4 7.67 -12.06 0.59
CA TYR A 4 7.92 -12.10 -0.87
C TYR A 4 8.53 -10.81 -1.41
N THR A 5 8.30 -9.68 -0.76
CA THR A 5 8.74 -8.35 -1.23
C THR A 5 9.90 -7.76 -0.41
N GLY A 6 10.23 -8.36 0.75
CA GLY A 6 11.26 -7.83 1.66
C GLY A 6 10.92 -6.45 2.23
N MET A 7 9.65 -6.04 2.16
CA MET A 7 9.21 -4.72 2.62
C MET A 7 9.05 -4.70 4.13
N ARG A 8 9.40 -3.55 4.73
CA ARG A 8 9.15 -3.26 6.14
C ARG A 8 7.64 -3.03 6.35
N ARG A 9 7.14 -3.34 7.55
CA ARG A 9 5.71 -3.19 7.89
C ARG A 9 5.14 -1.83 7.51
N GLY A 10 5.84 -0.74 7.83
CA GLY A 10 5.37 0.61 7.49
C GLY A 10 5.28 0.88 5.98
N GLU A 11 6.16 0.29 5.17
CA GLU A 11 6.10 0.40 3.71
C GLU A 11 4.88 -0.35 3.14
N ILE A 12 4.51 -1.47 3.76
CA ILE A 12 3.32 -2.25 3.37
C ILE A 12 2.05 -1.48 3.75
N LEU A 13 2.02 -0.90 4.95
CA LEU A 13 0.87 -0.12 5.42
C LEU A 13 0.71 1.20 4.66
N GLY A 14 1.80 1.81 4.19
CA GLY A 14 1.78 3.03 3.39
C GLY A 14 1.55 2.81 1.90
N LEU A 15 1.30 1.57 1.49
CA LEU A 15 1.14 1.22 0.09
C LEU A 15 -0.15 1.78 -0.49
N ARG A 16 -0.08 2.39 -1.68
CA ARG A 16 -1.27 2.86 -2.40
C ARG A 16 -1.52 2.10 -3.68
N TRP A 17 -2.78 2.05 -4.11
CA TRP A 17 -3.15 1.40 -5.38
C TRP A 17 -2.46 2.06 -6.56
N GLY A 18 -2.33 3.40 -6.55
CA GLY A 18 -1.60 4.14 -7.59
C GLY A 18 -0.10 3.86 -7.68
N ASP A 19 0.49 3.20 -6.68
CA ASP A 19 1.92 2.85 -6.67
C ASP A 19 2.20 1.43 -7.21
N ILE A 20 1.15 0.69 -7.61
CA ILE A 20 1.23 -0.68 -8.18
C ILE A 20 1.02 -0.64 -9.70
N ASP A 21 2.00 -1.14 -10.45
CA ASP A 21 1.89 -1.38 -11.90
C ASP A 21 1.60 -2.86 -12.16
N PHE A 22 0.32 -3.19 -12.37
CA PHE A 22 -0.12 -4.56 -12.64
C PHE A 22 0.36 -5.10 -14.00
N ALA A 23 0.60 -4.22 -14.99
CA ALA A 23 1.07 -4.63 -16.31
C ALA A 23 2.54 -5.06 -16.25
N LYS A 24 3.36 -4.30 -15.52
CA LYS A 24 4.78 -4.62 -15.30
C LYS A 24 5.03 -5.57 -14.13
N LYS A 25 4.00 -5.84 -13.31
CA LYS A 25 4.09 -6.58 -12.05
C LYS A 25 5.14 -5.97 -11.14
N GLU A 26 5.13 -4.65 -11.02
CA GLU A 26 6.06 -3.89 -10.20
C GLU A 26 5.31 -3.04 -9.18
N LEU A 27 5.96 -2.83 -8.05
CA LEU A 27 5.48 -1.98 -6.99
C LEU A 27 6.51 -0.91 -6.67
N LYS A 28 6.07 0.33 -6.49
CA LYS A 28 6.93 1.44 -6.07
C LYS A 28 6.79 1.67 -4.57
N VAL A 29 7.88 1.54 -3.83
CA VAL A 29 7.93 1.87 -2.41
C VAL A 29 8.35 3.34 -2.28
N ILE A 30 7.38 4.22 -2.00
CA ILE A 30 7.62 5.68 -1.95
C ILE A 30 7.25 6.33 -0.62
N GLN A 31 6.60 5.60 0.28
CA GLN A 31 6.20 6.12 1.58
C GLN A 31 6.04 4.98 2.58
N THR A 32 6.00 5.36 3.85
CA THR A 32 5.69 4.47 4.95
C THR A 32 4.55 5.06 5.77
N ALA A 33 3.70 4.21 6.33
CA ALA A 33 2.67 4.60 7.27
C ALA A 33 2.98 3.97 8.64
N ASN A 34 2.94 4.80 9.68
CA ASN A 34 3.15 4.37 11.05
C ASN A 34 2.09 4.99 11.96
N TRP A 35 1.58 4.20 12.91
CA TRP A 35 0.71 4.71 13.97
C TRP A 35 1.56 5.30 15.09
N THR A 36 1.35 6.57 15.40
CA THR A 36 1.92 7.27 16.56
C THR A 36 0.82 7.53 17.60
N ARG A 37 1.18 8.14 18.73
CA ARG A 37 0.20 8.56 19.75
C ARG A 37 -0.79 9.58 19.21
N ASP A 38 -0.41 10.32 18.17
CA ASP A 38 -1.20 11.40 17.57
C ASP A 38 -2.00 10.93 16.33
N GLY A 39 -1.93 9.64 15.99
CA GLY A 39 -2.67 9.03 14.89
C GLY A 39 -1.80 8.43 13.78
N LEU A 40 -2.38 8.28 12.59
CA LEU A 40 -1.69 7.73 11.42
C LEU A 40 -0.75 8.78 10.82
N VAL A 41 0.55 8.46 10.76
CA VAL A 41 1.56 9.33 10.16
C VAL A 41 2.09 8.68 8.88
N ILE A 42 1.89 9.35 7.75
CA ILE A 42 2.45 8.96 6.45
C ILE A 42 3.71 9.79 6.18
N GLN A 43 4.83 9.10 5.96
CA GLN A 43 6.12 9.72 5.71
C GLN A 43 6.70 9.27 4.38
N ARG A 44 7.06 10.24 3.54
CA ARG A 44 7.89 10.01 2.36
C ARG A 44 9.36 10.04 2.76
N PRO A 45 10.22 9.23 2.10
CA PRO A 45 11.64 9.31 2.34
C PRO A 45 12.16 10.69 1.96
N LYS A 46 13.11 11.20 2.76
CA LYS A 46 13.70 12.53 2.57
C LYS A 46 14.54 12.64 1.30
N THR A 47 14.97 11.51 0.73
CA THR A 47 15.81 11.44 -0.47
C THR A 47 15.25 10.43 -1.46
N ASN A 48 15.46 10.68 -2.76
CA ASN A 48 15.03 9.80 -3.85
C ASN A 48 15.69 8.41 -3.80
N ASP A 49 16.84 8.29 -3.14
CA ASP A 49 17.60 7.04 -3.03
C ASP A 49 16.84 5.93 -2.30
N SER A 50 15.94 6.31 -1.39
CA SER A 50 15.09 5.34 -0.68
C SER A 50 13.86 4.89 -1.47
N ILE A 51 13.61 5.49 -2.65
CA ILE A 51 12.51 5.09 -3.53
C ILE A 51 12.97 3.90 -4.35
N ARG A 52 12.39 2.73 -4.10
CA ARG A 52 12.74 1.50 -4.82
C ARG A 52 11.55 0.86 -5.49
N ARG A 53 11.84 0.08 -6.53
CA ARG A 53 10.86 -0.80 -7.18
C ARG A 53 11.05 -2.22 -6.70
N VAL A 54 9.94 -2.90 -6.43
CA VAL A 54 9.92 -4.30 -6.02
C VAL A 54 9.10 -5.07 -7.04
N LYS A 55 9.67 -6.15 -7.59
CA LYS A 55 8.93 -7.04 -8.48
C LYS A 55 7.93 -7.86 -7.68
N LEU A 56 6.73 -8.00 -8.23
CA LEU A 56 5.64 -8.75 -7.63
C LEU A 56 5.53 -10.11 -8.32
N PHE A 57 5.43 -11.15 -7.50
CA PHE A 57 5.09 -12.49 -7.98
C PHE A 57 3.60 -12.56 -8.34
N GLN A 58 3.23 -13.48 -9.23
CA GLN A 58 1.85 -13.59 -9.73
C GLN A 58 0.84 -13.84 -8.60
N ASN A 59 1.18 -14.66 -7.62
CA ASN A 59 0.33 -14.90 -6.45
C ASN A 59 0.02 -13.60 -5.66
N ILE A 60 1.00 -12.69 -5.53
CA ILE A 60 0.78 -11.39 -4.87
C ILE A 60 -0.13 -10.50 -5.69
N ILE A 61 -0.01 -10.53 -7.02
CA ILE A 61 -0.91 -9.80 -7.92
C ILE A 61 -2.34 -10.29 -7.77
N ASP A 62 -2.55 -11.60 -7.69
CA ASP A 62 -3.87 -12.20 -7.55
C ASP A 62 -4.48 -11.88 -6.17
N ASP A 63 -3.67 -11.95 -5.10
CA ASP A 63 -4.06 -11.50 -3.75
C ASP A 63 -4.46 -10.03 -3.73
N LEU A 64 -3.68 -9.16 -4.38
CA LEU A 64 -3.96 -7.72 -4.48
C LEU A 64 -5.28 -7.45 -5.20
N LYS A 65 -5.54 -8.11 -6.34
CA LYS A 65 -6.81 -7.97 -7.06
C LYS A 65 -8.01 -8.40 -6.22
N SER A 66 -7.86 -9.46 -5.42
CA SER A 66 -8.89 -9.91 -4.48
C SER A 66 -9.13 -8.88 -3.36
N ALA A 67 -8.06 -8.26 -2.86
CA ALA A 67 -8.15 -7.22 -1.83
C ALA A 67 -8.86 -5.95 -2.32
N THR A 68 -8.72 -5.56 -3.59
CA THR A 68 -9.39 -4.37 -4.17
C THR A 68 -10.92 -4.44 -4.01
N ASN A 69 -11.51 -5.64 -4.13
CA ASN A 69 -12.95 -5.83 -3.95
C ASN A 69 -13.38 -5.58 -2.50
N LYS A 70 -12.54 -5.93 -1.52
CA LYS A 70 -12.83 -5.71 -0.10
C LYS A 70 -12.75 -4.23 0.26
N SER A 71 -11.71 -3.52 -0.18
CA SER A 71 -11.58 -2.08 0.06
C SER A 71 -12.76 -1.29 -0.54
N ARG A 72 -13.30 -1.73 -1.69
CA ARG A 72 -14.50 -1.14 -2.29
C ARG A 72 -15.77 -1.36 -1.45
N ILE A 73 -15.91 -2.51 -0.80
CA ILE A 73 -17.03 -2.81 0.10
C ILE A 73 -16.91 -1.96 1.37
N ILE A 74 -15.73 -1.94 1.99
CA ILE A 74 -15.46 -1.15 3.21
C ILE A 74 -15.71 0.35 2.93
N LYS A 75 -15.20 0.88 1.81
CA LYS A 75 -15.47 2.27 1.41
C LYS A 75 -16.97 2.57 1.24
N LYS A 76 -17.75 1.59 0.78
CA LYS A 76 -19.20 1.72 0.65
C LYS A 76 -19.93 1.66 2.00
N GLU A 77 -19.40 0.88 2.95
CA GLU A 77 -19.98 0.76 4.30
C GLU A 77 -19.67 1.97 5.20
N TYR A 78 -18.46 2.52 5.13
CA TYR A 78 -18.04 3.64 6.01
C TYR A 78 -18.43 5.03 5.48
N GLY A 79 -18.90 5.15 4.23
CA GLY A 79 -19.46 6.39 3.68
C GLY A 79 -18.52 7.60 3.81
N ASP A 80 -19.06 8.73 4.27
CA ASP A 80 -18.33 10.01 4.40
C ASP A 80 -17.27 10.04 5.52
N SER A 81 -17.30 9.08 6.46
CA SER A 81 -16.31 9.00 7.56
C SER A 81 -15.00 8.33 7.14
N TYR A 82 -14.91 7.85 5.90
CA TYR A 82 -13.74 7.15 5.38
C TYR A 82 -12.74 8.13 4.75
N GLU A 83 -11.63 8.38 5.44
CA GLU A 83 -10.52 9.12 4.87
C GLU A 83 -9.80 8.27 3.82
N ASP A 84 -10.18 8.49 2.55
CA ASP A 84 -9.59 7.80 1.42
C ASP A 84 -8.16 8.28 1.15
N ASN A 85 -7.22 7.60 1.79
CA ASN A 85 -5.79 7.78 1.58
C ASN A 85 -5.24 6.92 0.43
N ASP A 86 -6.12 6.30 -0.37
CA ASP A 86 -5.81 5.36 -1.46
C ASP A 86 -4.94 4.17 -1.01
N LEU A 87 -5.01 3.80 0.27
CA LEU A 87 -4.17 2.74 0.84
C LEU A 87 -4.67 1.35 0.41
N VAL A 88 -3.73 0.41 0.29
CA VAL A 88 -4.00 -0.99 -0.08
C VAL A 88 -4.36 -1.84 1.14
N CYS A 89 -3.89 -1.45 2.34
CA CYS A 89 -4.03 -2.21 3.58
C CYS A 89 -4.92 -1.51 4.63
N CYS A 90 -6.04 -0.95 4.19
CA CYS A 90 -7.05 -0.26 5.00
C CYS A 90 -8.31 -1.10 5.21
#